data_AF-A0A5J4Q6M0-F1
#
_entry.id   AF-A0A5J4Q6M0-F1
#
_cell.length_a   1.000
_cell.length_b   1.000
_cell.length_c   1.000
_cell.angle_alpha   90.00
_cell.angle_beta   90.00
_cell.angle_gamma   90.00
#
_symmetry.space_group_name_H-M   'P 1'
#
loop_
_entity.id
_entity.type
_entity.pdbx_description
1 polymer ?
#
loop_
_entity_poly.entity_id
_entity_poly.type
_entity_poly.pdbx_seq_one_letter_code
_entity_poly.pdbx_strand_id
1 'polypeptide(L)'
;MAVFIGKAWGSGTPQIWYKGKPTYGMDGFGDNQILRLEFDSEKGTLFLFVDNIQQELYISGIKEKVRFIICMKYAGSQCTIRSLKKLDTPTSCHVQDEQSIQW
;
A
#
# COMPACT_ATOMS: atom_id res chain seq x y z
N MET A 1 8.33 2.84 -9.57
CA MET A 1 7.04 3.16 -8.93
C MET A 1 6.27 1.87 -8.79
N ALA A 2 5.71 1.64 -7.61
CA ALA A 2 4.72 0.60 -7.38
C ALA A 2 3.39 1.27 -7.03
N VAL A 3 2.29 0.62 -7.42
CA VAL A 3 0.95 1.18 -7.26
C VAL A 3 0.08 0.15 -6.56
N PHE A 4 -0.42 0.50 -5.37
CA PHE A 4 -1.47 -0.26 -4.70
C PHE A 4 -2.81 0.12 -5.31
N ILE A 5 -3.57 -0.86 -5.77
CA ILE A 5 -4.82 -0.65 -6.51
C ILE A 5 -5.98 -1.22 -5.70
N GLY A 6 -6.95 -0.37 -5.40
CA GLY A 6 -8.17 -0.73 -4.68
C GLY A 6 -9.26 -1.33 -5.58
N LYS A 7 -10.33 -1.79 -4.95
CA LYS A 7 -11.47 -2.51 -5.55
C LYS A 7 -12.25 -1.68 -6.58
N ALA A 8 -12.15 -0.36 -6.53
CA ALA A 8 -12.89 0.54 -7.42
C ALA A 8 -12.19 0.79 -8.78
N TRP A 9 -11.02 0.19 -9.02
CA TRP A 9 -10.21 0.48 -10.21
C TRP A 9 -10.03 -0.75 -11.11
N GLY A 10 -10.14 -0.54 -12.44
CA GLY A 10 -9.82 -1.57 -13.43
C GLY A 10 -10.73 -2.79 -13.35
N SER A 11 -10.16 -3.99 -13.21
CA SER A 11 -10.89 -5.26 -13.08
C SER A 11 -11.63 -5.41 -11.74
N GLY A 12 -11.45 -4.47 -10.81
CA GLY A 12 -11.96 -4.55 -9.44
C GLY A 12 -11.19 -5.52 -8.55
N THR A 13 -10.15 -6.17 -9.07
CA THR A 13 -9.28 -7.07 -8.32
C THR A 13 -8.17 -6.26 -7.63
N PRO A 14 -8.09 -6.29 -6.30
CA PRO A 14 -6.98 -5.69 -5.58
C PRO A 14 -5.63 -6.27 -5.99
N GLN A 15 -4.65 -5.40 -6.17
CA GLN A 15 -3.34 -5.79 -6.67
C GLN A 15 -2.31 -4.70 -6.37
N ILE A 16 -1.05 -5.12 -6.37
CA ILE A 16 0.08 -4.18 -6.49
C ILE A 16 0.61 -4.31 -7.91
N TRP A 17 0.69 -3.19 -8.62
CA TRP A 17 1.31 -3.12 -9.94
C TRP A 17 2.75 -2.65 -9.82
N TYR A 18 3.69 -3.45 -10.31
CA TYR A 18 5.11 -3.11 -10.31
C TYR A 18 5.81 -3.53 -11.60
N LYS A 19 6.59 -2.63 -12.21
CA LYS A 19 7.32 -2.86 -13.49
C LYS A 19 6.45 -3.52 -14.59
N GLY A 20 5.21 -3.05 -14.72
CA GLY A 20 4.27 -3.58 -15.72
C GLY A 20 3.61 -4.91 -15.34
N LYS A 21 3.93 -5.51 -14.19
CA LYS A 21 3.35 -6.78 -13.72
C LYS A 21 2.40 -6.57 -12.54
N PRO A 22 1.17 -7.09 -12.59
CA PRO A 22 0.29 -7.13 -11.44
C PRO A 22 0.65 -8.29 -10.51
N THR A 23 0.48 -8.11 -9.20
CA THR A 23 0.55 -9.16 -8.19
C THR A 23 -0.71 -9.09 -7.34
N TYR A 24 -1.39 -10.23 -7.20
CA TYR A 24 -2.65 -10.40 -6.49
C TYR A 24 -2.43 -11.17 -5.17
N GLY A 25 -3.45 -11.23 -4.31
CA GLY A 25 -3.35 -11.86 -2.99
C GLY A 25 -3.41 -10.85 -1.84
N MET A 26 -4.19 -9.78 -2.00
CA MET A 26 -4.51 -8.86 -0.91
C MET A 26 -6.02 -8.62 -0.90
N ASP A 27 -6.58 -8.36 0.27
CA ASP A 27 -8.00 -8.02 0.40
C ASP A 27 -8.35 -6.70 -0.28
N GLY A 28 -7.39 -5.78 -0.35
CA GLY A 28 -7.56 -4.48 -0.97
C GLY A 28 -8.37 -3.51 -0.15
N PHE A 29 -8.71 -2.40 -0.78
CA PHE A 29 -9.44 -1.31 -0.16
C PHE A 29 -10.49 -0.71 -1.09
N GLY A 30 -11.48 -0.04 -0.51
CA GLY A 30 -12.54 0.67 -1.21
C GLY A 30 -12.91 1.97 -0.50
N ASP A 31 -14.14 2.42 -0.74
CA ASP A 31 -14.65 3.69 -0.23
C ASP A 31 -14.83 3.65 1.30
N ASN A 32 -14.71 4.81 1.94
CA ASN A 32 -14.91 5.04 3.37
C ASN A 32 -13.99 4.24 4.32
N GLN A 33 -12.89 3.67 3.82
CA GLN A 33 -11.89 2.99 4.64
C GLN A 33 -10.71 3.91 4.97
N ILE A 34 -10.03 3.64 6.09
CA ILE A 34 -8.80 4.33 6.47
C ILE A 34 -7.61 3.56 5.90
N LEU A 35 -6.85 4.21 5.02
CA LEU A 35 -5.62 3.66 4.48
C LEU A 35 -4.42 4.22 5.22
N ARG A 36 -3.44 3.36 5.46
CA ARG A 36 -2.13 3.76 5.98
C ARG A 36 -1.05 3.03 5.23
N LEU A 37 -0.10 3.80 4.69
CA LEU A 37 1.13 3.30 4.14
C LEU A 37 2.24 3.49 5.18
N GLU A 38 2.91 2.40 5.52
CA GLU A 38 4.03 2.42 6.47
C GLU A 38 5.31 2.01 5.77
N PHE A 39 6.23 2.97 5.63
CA PHE A 39 7.55 2.76 5.05
C PHE A 39 8.58 2.64 6.17
N ASP A 40 9.28 1.52 6.21
CA ASP A 40 10.46 1.30 7.05
C ASP A 40 11.71 1.53 6.18
N SER A 41 12.42 2.63 6.42
CA SER A 41 13.62 2.98 5.66
C SER A 41 14.84 2.15 6.04
N GLU A 42 14.87 1.53 7.21
CA GLU A 42 15.99 0.69 7.66
C GLU A 42 15.89 -0.68 6.99
N LYS A 43 14.67 -1.24 6.92
CA LYS A 43 14.41 -2.52 6.26
C LYS A 43 14.16 -2.41 4.76
N GLY A 44 13.82 -1.21 4.27
CA GLY A 44 13.46 -0.98 2.87
C GLY A 44 12.13 -1.63 2.49
N THR A 45 11.15 -1.60 3.39
CA THR A 45 9.82 -2.21 3.20
C THR A 45 8.69 -1.20 3.24
N LEU A 46 7.63 -1.46 2.49
CA LEU A 46 6.41 -0.64 2.45
C LEU A 46 5.16 -1.53 2.56
N PHE A 47 4.43 -1.37 3.65
CA PHE A 47 3.18 -2.08 3.94
C PHE A 47 1.96 -1.19 3.73
N LEU A 48 0.86 -1.80 3.28
CA LEU A 48 -0.47 -1.19 3.30
C LEU A 48 -1.27 -1.74 4.48
N PHE A 49 -1.97 -0.85 5.17
CA PHE A 49 -2.99 -1.18 6.14
C PHE A 49 -4.34 -0.63 5.67
N VAL A 50 -5.40 -1.41 5.88
CA VAL A 50 -6.79 -1.05 5.59
C VAL A 50 -7.58 -1.20 6.88
N ASP A 51 -8.16 -0.11 7.37
CA ASP A 51 -8.85 -0.06 8.68
C ASP A 51 -8.00 -0.62 9.83
N ASN A 52 -6.70 -0.28 9.82
CA ASN A 52 -5.66 -0.76 10.74
C ASN A 52 -5.28 -2.24 10.62
N ILE A 53 -5.81 -2.97 9.64
CA ILE A 53 -5.43 -4.36 9.34
C ILE A 53 -4.32 -4.36 8.29
N GLN A 54 -3.17 -4.95 8.60
CA GLN A 54 -2.06 -5.11 7.66
C GLN A 54 -2.46 -6.03 6.50
N GLN A 55 -2.12 -5.64 5.28
CA GLN A 55 -2.32 -6.48 4.08
C GLN A 55 -1.13 -7.43 3.88
N GLU A 56 -1.42 -8.62 3.36
CA GLU A 56 -0.43 -9.70 3.12
C GLU A 56 0.62 -9.32 2.06
N LEU A 57 0.21 -8.54 1.05
CA LEU A 57 1.12 -8.04 0.03
C LEU A 57 1.80 -6.74 0.44
N TYR A 58 3.13 -6.73 0.32
CA TYR A 58 3.96 -5.57 0.59
C TYR A 58 5.12 -5.46 -0.39
N ILE A 59 5.84 -4.33 -0.34
CA ILE A 59 7.02 -4.09 -1.17
C ILE A 59 8.26 -4.19 -0.29
N SER A 60 9.32 -4.81 -0.79
CA SER A 60 10.60 -4.94 -0.10
C SER A 60 11.77 -4.57 -1.01
N GLY A 61 12.96 -4.38 -0.42
CA GLY A 61 14.19 -4.09 -1.16
C GLY A 61 14.33 -2.63 -1.62
N ILE A 62 13.53 -1.71 -1.10
CA ILE A 62 13.60 -0.28 -1.43
C ILE A 62 14.88 0.31 -0.83
N LYS A 63 15.73 0.94 -1.65
CA LYS A 63 16.99 1.57 -1.21
C LYS A 63 17.03 3.09 -1.47
N GLU A 64 16.04 3.60 -2.20
CA GLU A 64 15.95 4.99 -2.62
C GLU A 64 14.98 5.79 -1.75
N LYS A 65 14.99 7.13 -1.94
CA LYS A 65 14.02 8.02 -1.31
C LYS A 65 12.61 7.75 -1.83
N VAL A 66 11.67 7.57 -0.93
CA VAL A 66 10.26 7.31 -1.27
C VAL A 66 9.46 8.61 -1.31
N ARG A 67 8.52 8.69 -2.26
CA ARG A 67 7.46 9.70 -2.31
C ARG A 67 6.12 8.99 -2.33
N PHE A 68 5.18 9.46 -1.51
CA PHE A 68 3.80 8.97 -1.52
C PHE A 68 2.96 9.80 -2.49
N ILE A 69 2.18 9.13 -3.34
CA ILE A 69 1.34 9.75 -4.36
C ILE A 69 -0.04 9.11 -4.27
N ILE A 70 -1.09 9.93 -4.28
CA ILE A 70 -2.48 9.47 -4.34
C ILE A 70 -3.01 9.82 -5.73
N CYS A 71 -3.62 8.85 -6.41
CA CYS A 71 -4.23 9.03 -7.71
C CYS A 71 -5.73 8.70 -7.61
N MET A 72 -6.58 9.60 -8.10
CA MET A 72 -8.04 9.44 -8.12
C MET A 72 -8.53 9.59 -9.57
N LYS A 73 -9.24 8.58 -10.08
CA LYS A 73 -9.66 8.51 -11.49
C LYS A 73 -10.86 9.41 -11.82
N TYR A 74 -11.85 9.42 -10.94
CA TYR A 74 -13.17 9.95 -11.23
C TYR A 74 -13.32 11.38 -10.71
N ALA A 75 -14.02 12.22 -11.48
CA ALA A 75 -14.36 13.57 -11.05
C ALA A 75 -15.23 13.51 -9.78
N GLY A 76 -14.94 14.38 -8.81
CA GLY A 76 -15.63 14.39 -7.52
C GLY A 76 -15.13 13.36 -6.51
N SER A 77 -14.18 12.48 -6.86
CA SER A 77 -13.49 11.66 -5.87
C SER A 77 -12.76 12.52 -4.84
N GLN A 78 -12.85 12.13 -3.57
CA GLN A 78 -12.22 12.82 -2.45
C GLN A 78 -11.40 11.85 -1.61
N CYS A 79 -10.27 12.33 -1.11
CA CYS A 79 -9.51 11.68 -0.06
C CYS A 79 -9.09 12.73 0.95
N THR A 80 -9.06 12.37 2.23
CA THR A 80 -8.59 13.26 3.29
C THR A 80 -7.28 12.71 3.85
N ILE A 81 -6.21 13.49 3.77
CA ILE A 81 -4.94 13.15 4.39
C ILE A 81 -5.08 13.43 5.89
N ARG A 82 -5.22 12.36 6.69
CA ARG A 82 -5.38 12.49 8.15
C ARG A 82 -4.08 12.88 8.86
N SER A 83 -2.95 12.31 8.43
CA SER A 83 -1.64 12.59 9.00
C SER A 83 -0.52 12.08 8.11
N LEU A 84 0.65 12.75 8.18
CA LEU A 84 1.94 12.22 7.76
C LEU A 84 2.91 12.44 8.92
N LYS A 85 3.40 11.36 9.52
CA LYS A 85 4.29 11.43 10.68
C LYS A 85 5.33 10.32 10.65
N LYS A 86 6.48 10.59 11.27
CA LYS A 86 7.46 9.55 11.59
C LYS A 86 6.96 8.75 12.80
N LEU A 87 7.17 7.45 12.77
CA LEU A 87 6.92 6.56 13.90
C LEU A 87 8.25 6.21 14.57
N ASP A 88 8.25 6.09 15.90
CA ASP A 88 9.45 5.73 16.66
C ASP A 88 9.75 4.23 16.58
N THR A 89 8.70 3.41 16.44
CA THR A 89 8.79 1.96 16.26
C THR A 89 7.87 1.53 15.12
N PRO A 90 8.27 0.53 14.30
CA PRO A 90 7.40 -0.04 13.29
C PRO A 90 6.17 -0.68 13.96
N THR A 91 5.01 -0.53 13.33
CA THR A 91 3.79 -1.24 13.72
C THR A 91 3.49 -2.42 12.80
N SER A 92 4.23 -2.56 11.70
CA SER A 92 4.18 -3.75 10.86
C SER A 92 4.72 -4.98 11.60
N CYS A 93 4.04 -6.10 11.46
CA CYS A 93 4.45 -7.41 11.97
C CYS A 93 4.46 -8.45 10.87
N HIS A 94 4.98 -9.64 11.16
CA HIS A 94 4.85 -10.77 10.25
C HIS A 94 3.39 -11.23 10.24
N VAL A 95 2.79 -11.32 9.06
CA VAL A 95 1.45 -11.91 8.88
C VAL A 95 1.56 -13.24 8.15
N GLN A 96 0.63 -14.14 8.44
CA GLN A 96 0.59 -15.44 7.77
C GLN A 96 0.41 -15.21 6.26
N ASP A 97 1.08 -16.03 5.45
CA ASP A 97 1.00 -16.00 3.99
C ASP A 97 1.42 -14.67 3.35
N GLU A 98 2.20 -13.85 4.08
CA GLU A 98 2.73 -12.60 3.54
C GLU A 98 3.63 -12.84 2.33
N GLN A 99 3.45 -12.01 1.32
CA GLN A 99 4.23 -12.08 0.10
C GLN A 99 4.81 -10.71 -0.24
N SER A 100 6.11 -10.70 -0.50
CA SER A 100 6.83 -9.48 -0.86
C SER A 100 7.00 -9.35 -2.37
N ILE A 101 6.83 -8.14 -2.88
CA ILE A 101 7.24 -7.75 -4.23
C ILE A 101 8.59 -7.05 -4.11
N GLN A 102 9.61 -7.65 -4.71
CA GLN A 102 10.95 -7.09 -4.74
C GLN A 102 11.00 -5.86 -5.67
N TRP A 103 11.50 -4.76 -5.13
CA TRP A 103 11.80 -3.52 -5.86
C TRP A 103 12.87 -3.75 -6.94
#